data_AF-A0A3B8IW91-F1
#
_entry.id   AF-A0A3B8IW91-F1
#
_cell.length_a   1.000
_cell.length_b   1.000
_cell.length_c   1.000
_cell.angle_alpha   90.00
_cell.angle_beta   90.00
_cell.angle_gamma   90.00
#
_symmetry.space_group_name_H-M   'P 1'
#
loop_
_entity.id
_entity.type
_entity.pdbx_description
1 polymer ?
#
loop_
_entity_poly.entity_id
_entity_poly.type
_entity_poly.pdbx_seq_one_letter_code
_entity_poly.pdbx_strand_id
1 'polypeptide(L)'
;MFHVPMVRGASKGIIIHNHPSSVFYPSENDKAFTENTFEQDRLLGIDVIDHFIISEKGYFNFVNNIRMTGGTPLRGLNWSYEMEREKKRYEKRVRRGKRE
;
A
#
# COMPACT_ATOMS: atom_id res chain seq x y z
N MET A 1 -0.89 -16.46 -2.15
CA MET A 1 -0.28 -15.67 -1.06
C MET A 1 -0.37 -16.38 0.29
N PHE A 2 -1.56 -16.78 0.74
CA PHE A 2 -1.76 -17.26 2.12
C PHE A 2 -1.33 -18.70 2.45
N HIS A 3 -1.06 -19.56 1.46
CA HIS A 3 -0.71 -20.96 1.72
C HIS A 3 0.48 -21.13 2.67
N VAL A 4 1.62 -20.48 2.38
CA VAL A 4 2.82 -20.61 3.21
C VAL A 4 2.63 -20.02 4.61
N PRO A 5 2.11 -18.78 4.78
CA PRO A 5 1.78 -18.25 6.11
C PRO A 5 0.87 -19.17 6.92
N MET A 6 -0.16 -19.75 6.29
CA MET A 6 -1.13 -20.62 6.96
C MET A 6 -0.49 -21.93 7.43
N VAL A 7 0.27 -22.60 6.57
CA VAL A 7 0.98 -23.85 6.93
C VAL A 7 2.06 -23.61 8.00
N ARG A 8 2.61 -22.39 8.06
CA ARG A 8 3.60 -21.99 9.08
C ARG A 8 2.98 -21.45 10.38
N GLY A 9 1.65 -21.41 10.49
CA GLY A 9 0.95 -20.90 11.67
C GLY A 9 1.18 -19.41 11.92
N ALA A 10 1.40 -18.62 10.87
CA ALA A 10 1.57 -17.18 10.99
C ALA A 10 0.25 -16.52 11.41
N SER A 11 0.30 -15.71 12.46
CA SER A 11 -0.87 -14.93 12.92
C SER A 11 -1.06 -13.62 12.16
N LYS A 12 0.01 -13.08 11.59
CA LYS A 12 0.01 -11.81 10.86
C LYS A 12 1.04 -11.79 9.73
N GLY A 13 0.84 -10.93 8.74
CA GLY A 13 1.75 -10.75 7.61
C GLY A 13 1.91 -9.29 7.17
N ILE A 14 3.03 -8.98 6.52
CA ILE A 14 3.26 -7.72 5.82
C ILE A 14 3.65 -8.06 4.38
N ILE A 15 3.10 -7.31 3.43
CA ILE A 15 3.40 -7.49 2.00
C ILE A 15 4.37 -6.41 1.58
N ILE A 16 5.36 -6.77 0.79
CA ILE A 16 6.33 -5.83 0.22
C ILE A 16 6.43 -6.10 -1.28
N HIS A 17 6.13 -5.10 -2.10
CA HIS A 17 6.28 -5.12 -3.54
C HIS A 17 7.38 -4.12 -3.93
N ASN A 18 8.42 -4.61 -4.60
CA ASN A 18 9.43 -3.75 -5.20
C ASN A 18 8.96 -3.20 -6.56
N HIS A 19 8.98 -1.89 -6.73
CA HIS A 19 8.95 -1.22 -8.02
C HIS A 19 10.40 -0.86 -8.40
N PRO A 20 11.03 -1.58 -9.35
CA PRO A 20 12.37 -1.23 -9.83
C PRO A 20 12.39 0.08 -10.62
N SER A 21 11.24 0.45 -11.21
CA SER A 21 11.00 1.81 -11.67
C SER A 21 11.06 2.72 -10.45
N SER A 22 11.75 3.86 -10.52
CA SER A 22 11.89 4.77 -9.37
C SER A 22 10.58 5.47 -8.94
N VAL A 23 9.44 4.85 -9.21
CA VAL A 23 8.08 5.24 -8.87
C VAL A 23 7.62 4.25 -7.82
N PHE A 24 7.38 4.71 -6.60
CA PHE A 24 6.85 3.87 -5.51
C PHE A 24 5.33 4.00 -5.36
N TYR A 25 4.65 4.60 -6.33
CA TYR A 25 3.19 4.73 -6.30
C TYR A 25 2.52 3.46 -6.84
N PRO A 26 1.46 2.96 -6.18
CA PRO A 26 0.78 1.76 -6.61
C PRO A 26 0.17 1.90 -8.00
N SER A 27 0.31 0.85 -8.79
CA SER A 27 -0.49 0.63 -9.99
C SER A 27 -1.93 0.24 -9.63
N GLU A 28 -2.85 0.26 -10.60
CA GLU A 28 -4.21 -0.27 -10.38
C GLU A 28 -4.20 -1.75 -9.98
N ASN A 29 -3.25 -2.53 -10.51
CA ASN A 29 -3.09 -3.93 -10.12
C ASN A 29 -2.65 -4.07 -8.65
N ASP A 30 -1.76 -3.19 -8.18
CA ASP A 30 -1.33 -3.20 -6.77
C ASP A 30 -2.50 -2.90 -5.84
N LYS A 31 -3.37 -1.95 -6.22
CA LYS A 31 -4.57 -1.59 -5.45
C LYS A 31 -5.56 -2.76 -5.39
N ALA A 32 -5.91 -3.32 -6.55
CA ALA A 32 -6.83 -4.44 -6.64
C ALA A 32 -6.31 -5.68 -5.88
N PHE A 33 -5.00 -5.95 -5.96
CA PHE A 33 -4.36 -7.00 -5.19
C PHE A 33 -4.48 -6.75 -3.68
N THR A 34 -4.24 -5.52 -3.24
CA THR A 34 -4.30 -5.13 -1.83
C THR A 34 -5.72 -5.25 -1.27
N GLU A 35 -6.72 -4.76 -2.02
CA GLU A 35 -8.14 -4.88 -1.65
C GLU A 35 -8.54 -6.35 -1.49
N ASN A 36 -8.30 -7.17 -2.51
CA ASN A 36 -8.63 -8.60 -2.45
C ASN A 36 -7.92 -9.30 -1.28
N THR A 37 -6.68 -8.89 -1.00
CA THR A 37 -5.90 -9.46 0.10
C THR A 37 -6.49 -9.10 1.47
N PHE A 38 -6.87 -7.84 1.72
CA PHE A 38 -7.54 -7.43 2.95
C PHE A 38 -8.96 -7.98 3.09
N GLU A 39 -9.59 -8.46 2.01
CA GLU A 39 -10.86 -9.17 2.10
C GLU A 39 -10.66 -10.63 2.53
N GLN A 40 -9.58 -11.26 2.05
CA GLN A 40 -9.25 -12.65 2.34
C GLN A 40 -8.62 -12.84 3.73
N ASP A 41 -7.90 -11.84 4.24
CA ASP A 41 -7.15 -11.93 5.49
C ASP A 41 -8.06 -12.29 6.69
N ARG A 42 -9.25 -11.67 6.76
CA ARG A 42 -10.30 -11.94 7.76
C ARG A 42 -10.88 -13.33 7.65
N LEU A 43 -11.07 -13.83 6.43
CA LEU A 43 -11.62 -15.16 6.18
C LEU A 43 -10.62 -16.26 6.58
N LEU A 44 -9.33 -16.00 6.41
CA LEU A 44 -8.27 -16.97 6.64
C LEU A 44 -7.66 -16.87 8.06
N GLY A 45 -8.01 -15.83 8.82
CA GLY A 45 -7.52 -15.63 10.19
C GLY A 45 -6.05 -15.21 10.26
N ILE A 46 -5.50 -14.62 9.20
CA ILE A 46 -4.12 -14.14 9.13
C ILE A 46 -4.16 -12.65 8.84
N ASP A 47 -4.00 -11.80 9.85
CA ASP A 47 -4.11 -10.34 9.66
C ASP A 47 -2.99 -9.81 8.76
N VAL A 48 -3.34 -9.17 7.63
CA VAL A 48 -2.34 -8.43 6.86
C VAL A 48 -2.24 -7.03 7.45
N ILE A 49 -1.09 -6.72 8.05
CA ILE A 49 -0.89 -5.48 8.82
C ILE A 49 -0.68 -4.28 7.90
N ASP A 50 0.04 -4.46 6.80
CA ASP A 50 0.28 -3.42 5.79
C ASP A 50 0.76 -4.04 4.47
N HIS A 51 0.69 -3.25 3.41
CA HIS A 51 1.35 -3.51 2.14
C HIS A 51 2.24 -2.31 1.78
N PHE A 52 3.52 -2.57 1.57
CA PHE A 52 4.51 -1.59 1.15
C PHE A 52 4.84 -1.75 -0.32
N ILE A 53 4.90 -0.63 -1.04
CA ILE A 53 5.57 -0.53 -2.33
C ILE A 53 6.87 0.21 -2.12
N ILE A 54 7.99 -0.40 -2.45
CA ILE A 54 9.33 0.17 -2.25
C ILE A 54 9.99 0.43 -3.60
N SER A 55 10.78 1.49 -3.67
CA SER A 55 11.67 1.79 -4.78
C SER A 55 12.93 2.48 -4.26
N GLU A 56 13.92 2.70 -5.13
CA GLU A 56 15.13 3.45 -4.79
C GLU A 56 14.83 4.86 -4.23
N LYS A 57 13.74 5.50 -4.67
CA LYS A 57 13.41 6.88 -4.29
C LYS A 57 12.51 7.02 -3.08
N GLY A 58 12.09 5.91 -2.47
CA GLY A 58 11.21 5.90 -1.32
C GLY A 58 10.20 4.77 -1.37
N TYR A 59 9.17 4.90 -0.53
CA TYR A 59 8.15 3.87 -0.37
C TYR A 59 6.74 4.48 -0.24
N PHE A 60 5.74 3.66 -0.54
CA PHE A 60 4.34 3.89 -0.24
C PHE A 60 3.85 2.77 0.68
N ASN A 61 3.00 3.10 1.65
CA ASN A 61 2.35 2.10 2.48
C ASN A 61 0.84 2.31 2.53
N PHE A 62 0.10 1.23 2.37
CA PHE A 62 -1.34 1.26 2.13
C PHE A 62 -2.11 1.61 3.41
N VAL A 63 -1.75 1.06 4.57
CA VAL A 63 -2.53 1.22 5.80
C VAL A 63 -2.39 2.61 6.44
N ASN A 64 -1.22 3.26 6.39
CA ASN A 64 -1.15 4.66 6.86
C ASN A 64 -2.03 5.56 6.01
N ASN A 65 -2.05 5.34 4.70
CA ASN A 65 -2.91 6.10 3.80
C ASN A 65 -4.40 5.81 4.03
N ILE A 66 -4.78 4.57 4.37
CA ILE A 66 -6.15 4.24 4.79
C ILE A 66 -6.50 4.84 6.17
N ARG A 67 -5.56 4.93 7.10
CA ARG A 67 -5.83 5.45 8.47
C ARG A 67 -5.92 6.98 8.52
N MET A 68 -5.33 7.69 7.57
CA MET A 68 -5.46 9.15 7.47
C MET A 68 -6.88 9.62 7.13
N THR A 69 -7.79 8.72 6.72
CA THR A 69 -9.20 9.03 6.43
C THR A 69 -10.15 8.94 7.62
N GLY A 70 -9.67 8.67 8.84
CA GLY A 70 -10.44 8.89 10.07
C GLY A 70 -11.72 8.05 10.26
N GLY A 71 -11.79 6.84 9.70
CA GLY A 71 -12.92 5.92 9.94
C GLY A 71 -12.50 4.46 9.88
N THR A 72 -13.31 3.57 10.48
CA THR A 72 -13.33 2.14 10.14
C THR A 72 -13.19 1.99 8.62
N PRO A 73 -12.44 1.00 8.09
CA PRO A 73 -12.24 0.85 6.65
C PRO A 73 -13.59 0.57 5.98
N LEU A 74 -14.31 1.63 5.66
CA LEU A 74 -15.47 1.59 4.80
C LEU A 74 -14.90 1.44 3.40
N ARG A 75 -15.11 0.24 2.85
CA ARG A 75 -15.06 -0.04 1.41
C ARG A 75 -15.55 1.19 0.65
N GLY A 76 -14.69 1.81 -0.15
CA GLY A 76 -15.08 2.90 -1.06
C GLY A 76 -14.61 4.32 -0.72
N LEU A 77 -13.70 4.53 0.25
CA LEU A 77 -12.96 5.80 0.32
C LEU A 77 -12.02 5.90 -0.89
N ASN A 78 -12.09 7.04 -1.59
CA ASN A 78 -11.49 7.29 -2.90
C ASN A 78 -9.96 7.31 -2.82
N TRP A 79 -9.35 6.12 -2.82
CA TRP A 79 -7.89 5.91 -2.80
C TRP A 79 -7.19 6.74 -3.88
N SER A 80 -7.83 6.85 -5.04
CA SER A 80 -7.33 7.61 -6.17
C SER A 80 -7.11 9.08 -5.79
N TYR A 81 -8.03 9.73 -5.09
CA TYR A 81 -7.88 11.16 -4.74
C TYR A 81 -6.70 11.42 -3.80
N GLU A 82 -6.58 10.67 -2.70
CA GLU A 82 -5.52 10.88 -1.72
C GLU A 82 -4.16 10.48 -2.26
N MET A 83 -4.09 9.37 -3.00
CA MET A 83 -2.87 8.97 -3.70
C MET A 83 -2.46 10.00 -4.76
N GLU A 84 -3.39 10.58 -5.52
CA GLU A 84 -3.09 11.66 -6.47
C GLU A 84 -2.50 12.88 -5.74
N ARG A 85 -3.01 13.20 -4.54
CA ARG A 85 -2.49 14.29 -3.71
C ARG A 85 -1.09 13.99 -3.19
N GLU A 86 -0.84 12.80 -2.68
CA GLU A 86 0.49 12.39 -2.23
C GLU A 86 1.50 12.37 -3.37
N LYS A 87 1.10 11.85 -4.54
CA LYS A 87 1.88 11.86 -5.77
C LYS A 87 2.25 13.28 -6.18
N LYS A 88 1.29 14.18 -6.25
CA LYS A 88 1.55 15.61 -6.53
C LYS A 88 2.47 16.25 -5.50
N ARG A 89 2.31 15.94 -4.21
CA ARG A 89 3.19 16.45 -3.13
C ARG A 89 4.63 15.96 -3.30
N TYR A 90 4.83 14.69 -3.59
CA TYR A 90 6.15 14.13 -3.85
C TYR A 90 6.78 14.70 -5.13
N GLU A 91 6.05 14.74 -6.24
CA GLU A 91 6.53 15.33 -7.49
C GLU A 91 6.94 16.81 -7.29
N LYS A 92 6.20 17.57 -6.47
CA LYS A 92 6.55 18.94 -6.11
C LYS A 92 7.84 19.01 -5.27
N ARG A 93 8.06 18.08 -4.33
CA ARG A 93 9.31 17.99 -3.55
C ARG A 93 10.51 17.66 -4.46
N VAL A 94 10.37 16.68 -5.34
CA VAL A 94 11.41 16.29 -6.31
C VAL A 94 11.73 17.46 -7.26
N ARG A 95 10.73 18.19 -7.74
CA ARG A 95 10.94 19.38 -8.59
C ARG A 95 11.63 20.54 -7.87
N ARG A 96 11.51 20.64 -6.54
CA ARG A 96 12.20 21.64 -5.72
C ARG A 96 13.67 21.26 -5.49
N GLY A 97 13.95 20.00 -5.14
CA GLY A 97 15.32 19.53 -4.90
C GLY A 97 16.21 19.40 -6.14
N LYS A 98 15.68 19.59 -7.36
CA LYS A 98 16.47 19.67 -8.61
C LYS A 98 16.94 21.09 -8.96
N ARG A 99 16.57 22.11 -8.18
CA ARG A 99 16.93 23.52 -8.42
C ARG A 99 18.04 24.04 -7.51
N GLU A 100 18.54 23.19 -6.61
CA GLU A 100 19.69 23.42 -5.73
C GLU A 100 20.85 22.56 -6.22
#